data_AF-S6C0A0-F1
#
_entry.id   AF-S6C0A0-F1
#
_cell.length_a   1.000
_cell.length_b   1.000
_cell.length_c   1.000
_cell.angle_alpha   90.00
_cell.angle_beta   90.00
_cell.angle_gamma   90.00
#
_symmetry.space_group_name_H-M   'P 1'
#
loop_
_entity.id
_entity.type
_entity.pdbx_description
1 polymer ?
#
loop_
_entity_poly.entity_id
_entity_poly.type
_entity_poly.pdbx_seq_one_letter_code
_entity_poly.pdbx_strand_id
1 'polypeptide(L)'
;MVQEALDTLARQVQEAIEETGSAMRDELERIQQLVGEAVATLQTSFQGLHQRVQVQHERVSVLIERLHRQDEEGADGGTLGFVEQTDKVLNYFVEYVVNTSANSMAMVERIDDMVSHMTRANNLLNDVKVIADQTNLLALNAAIEAARAGDAGRGFAVVADEVRKLSLRSDRFNDEIREVIGCSIADINKAREIISDLASQDMNFAIQSKQQVQQMLGHIEGLNGEIEKALDELNRIGTDIERLVGDAVRSLQFEDIVRQLAEHSTGNLQQLQRLMTEFCGGGVVDLRHLAEGEAAEETAARLAELSRRVEQAGLQWKARAGGPVVQQNMDAGDVELF
;
A
#
# COMPACT_ATOMS: atom_id res chain seq x y z
N MET A 1 -33.54 5.39 -83.25
CA MET A 1 -34.13 4.73 -82.06
C MET A 1 -33.19 3.72 -81.43
N VAL A 2 -32.72 2.67 -82.14
CA VAL A 2 -31.82 1.65 -81.54
C VAL A 2 -30.43 2.20 -81.20
N GLN A 3 -29.81 3.01 -82.09
CA GLN A 3 -28.50 3.64 -81.83
C GLN A 3 -28.53 4.58 -80.61
N GLU A 4 -29.53 5.45 -80.54
CA GLU A 4 -29.69 6.41 -79.44
C GLU A 4 -29.93 5.71 -78.09
N ALA A 5 -30.61 4.55 -78.10
CA ALA A 5 -30.78 3.71 -76.91
C ALA A 5 -29.47 3.01 -76.48
N LEU A 6 -28.66 2.55 -77.45
CA LEU A 6 -27.35 1.94 -77.18
C LEU A 6 -26.34 2.97 -76.64
N ASP A 7 -26.29 4.17 -77.20
CA ASP A 7 -25.44 5.27 -76.71
C ASP A 7 -25.83 5.70 -75.30
N THR A 8 -27.15 5.76 -75.02
CA THR A 8 -27.65 6.08 -73.69
C THR A 8 -27.28 5.00 -72.67
N LEU A 9 -27.43 3.72 -73.03
CA LEU A 9 -27.09 2.58 -72.16
C LEU A 9 -25.58 2.50 -71.92
N ALA A 10 -24.76 2.67 -72.96
CA ALA A 10 -23.31 2.71 -72.87
C ALA A 10 -22.82 3.80 -71.93
N ARG A 11 -23.36 5.01 -72.09
CA ARG A 11 -23.04 6.15 -71.22
C ARG A 11 -23.47 5.90 -69.78
N GLN A 12 -24.68 5.36 -69.55
CA GLN A 12 -25.15 5.02 -68.20
C GLN A 12 -24.31 3.95 -67.52
N VAL A 13 -23.87 2.92 -68.26
CA VAL A 13 -22.98 1.87 -67.75
C VAL A 13 -21.60 2.43 -67.45
N GLN A 14 -21.06 3.27 -68.34
CA GLN A 14 -19.78 3.93 -68.12
C GLN A 14 -19.82 4.86 -66.90
N GLU A 15 -20.82 5.73 -66.80
CA GLU A 15 -21.04 6.61 -65.64
C GLU A 15 -21.17 5.80 -64.35
N ALA A 16 -21.98 4.73 -64.33
CA ALA A 16 -22.15 3.88 -63.15
C ALA A 16 -20.86 3.16 -62.73
N ILE A 17 -20.01 2.74 -63.67
CA ILE A 17 -18.73 2.07 -63.37
C ILE A 17 -17.67 3.06 -62.93
N GLU A 18 -17.64 4.26 -63.52
CA GLU A 18 -16.76 5.35 -63.10
C GLU A 18 -17.12 5.78 -61.68
N GLU A 19 -18.40 5.99 -61.38
CA GLU A 19 -18.90 6.32 -60.03
C GLU A 19 -18.60 5.20 -59.02
N THR A 20 -18.95 3.95 -59.33
CA THR A 20 -18.75 2.82 -58.42
C THR A 20 -17.26 2.53 -58.19
N GLY A 21 -16.45 2.59 -59.25
CA GLY A 21 -15.00 2.38 -59.13
C GLY A 21 -14.26 3.57 -58.51
N SER A 22 -14.79 4.79 -58.59
CA SER A 22 -14.32 5.92 -57.77
C SER A 22 -14.66 5.69 -56.31
N ALA A 23 -15.92 5.37 -55.99
CA ALA A 23 -16.36 5.12 -54.62
C ALA A 23 -15.57 3.99 -53.94
N MET A 24 -15.32 2.87 -54.64
CA MET A 24 -14.50 1.77 -54.10
C MET A 24 -13.03 2.15 -53.89
N ARG A 25 -12.46 3.02 -54.73
CA ARG A 25 -11.10 3.53 -54.53
C ARG A 25 -11.04 4.45 -53.32
N ASP A 26 -11.98 5.38 -53.20
CA ASP A 26 -12.08 6.28 -52.04
C ASP A 26 -12.25 5.47 -50.74
N GLU A 27 -13.02 4.38 -50.78
CA GLU A 27 -13.21 3.49 -49.63
C GLU A 27 -11.93 2.69 -49.29
N LEU A 28 -11.19 2.20 -50.28
CA LEU A 28 -9.89 1.54 -50.07
C LEU A 28 -8.84 2.49 -49.51
N GLU A 29 -8.76 3.72 -50.04
CA GLU A 29 -7.86 4.76 -49.51
C GLU A 29 -8.22 5.11 -48.07
N ARG A 30 -9.53 5.22 -47.76
CA ARG A 30 -10.00 5.46 -46.40
C ARG A 30 -9.67 4.30 -45.45
N ILE A 31 -9.78 3.05 -45.90
CA ILE A 31 -9.36 1.88 -45.11
C ILE A 31 -7.85 1.94 -44.83
N GLN A 32 -7.02 2.23 -45.85
CA GLN A 32 -5.58 2.37 -45.67
C GLN A 32 -5.23 3.44 -44.65
N GLN A 33 -5.87 4.61 -44.73
CA GLN A 33 -5.63 5.70 -43.80
C GLN A 33 -6.04 5.33 -42.36
N LEU A 34 -7.24 4.77 -42.16
CA LEU A 34 -7.72 4.38 -40.83
C LEU A 34 -6.85 3.30 -40.19
N VAL A 35 -6.39 2.33 -40.98
CA VAL A 35 -5.50 1.27 -40.50
C VAL A 35 -4.13 1.85 -40.13
N GLY A 36 -3.55 2.72 -40.96
CA GLY A 36 -2.27 3.37 -40.67
C GLY A 36 -2.33 4.25 -39.41
N GLU A 37 -3.39 5.04 -39.25
CA GLU A 37 -3.60 5.85 -38.04
C GLU A 37 -3.77 4.99 -36.78
N ALA A 38 -4.53 3.89 -36.88
CA ALA A 38 -4.72 2.96 -35.77
C ALA A 38 -3.38 2.29 -35.37
N VAL A 39 -2.58 1.88 -36.35
CA VAL A 39 -1.29 1.22 -36.09
C VAL A 39 -0.28 2.19 -35.51
N ALA A 40 -0.18 3.42 -36.02
CA ALA A 40 0.67 4.45 -35.44
C ALA A 40 0.31 4.75 -33.96
N THR A 41 -1.00 4.78 -33.66
CA THR A 41 -1.50 4.97 -32.30
C THR A 41 -1.13 3.78 -31.39
N LEU A 42 -1.34 2.55 -31.87
CA LEU A 42 -0.98 1.33 -31.13
C LEU A 42 0.53 1.23 -30.91
N GLN A 43 1.35 1.55 -31.91
CA GLN A 43 2.80 1.55 -31.81
C GLN A 43 3.28 2.52 -30.73
N THR A 44 2.74 3.73 -30.71
CA THR A 44 3.05 4.73 -29.67
C THR A 44 2.62 4.24 -28.28
N SER A 45 1.45 3.60 -28.19
CA SER A 45 0.93 3.05 -26.93
C SER A 45 1.80 1.91 -26.40
N PHE A 46 2.20 0.97 -27.25
CA PHE A 46 3.06 -0.16 -26.90
C PHE A 46 4.47 0.28 -26.52
N GLN A 47 5.06 1.24 -27.24
CA GLN A 47 6.34 1.85 -26.84
C GLN A 47 6.24 2.53 -25.46
N GLY A 48 5.16 3.28 -25.22
CA GLY A 48 4.92 3.90 -23.92
C GLY A 48 4.71 2.87 -22.80
N LEU A 49 4.04 1.76 -23.09
CA LEU A 49 3.87 0.66 -22.14
C LEU A 49 5.20 -0.02 -21.83
N HIS A 50 6.00 -0.33 -22.85
CA HIS A 50 7.33 -0.92 -22.68
C HIS A 50 8.24 -0.05 -21.80
N GLN A 51 8.30 1.26 -22.08
CA GLN A 51 9.08 2.20 -21.26
C GLN A 51 8.60 2.25 -19.80
N ARG A 52 7.27 2.20 -19.58
CA ARG A 52 6.71 2.17 -18.21
C ARG A 52 7.06 0.89 -17.46
N VAL A 53 7.07 -0.26 -18.14
CA VAL A 53 7.45 -1.53 -17.54
C VAL A 53 8.93 -1.54 -17.17
N GLN A 54 9.82 -1.01 -18.03
CA GLN A 54 11.24 -0.85 -17.70
C GLN A 54 11.46 0.01 -16.45
N VAL A 55 10.80 1.18 -16.38
CA VAL A 55 10.88 2.05 -15.19
C VAL A 55 10.31 1.36 -13.95
N GLN A 56 9.23 0.59 -14.10
CA GLN A 56 8.68 -0.20 -13.00
C GLN A 56 9.68 -1.26 -12.52
N HIS A 57 10.34 -1.98 -13.43
CA HIS A 57 11.32 -3.01 -13.10
C HIS A 57 12.54 -2.45 -12.37
N GLU A 58 13.05 -1.29 -12.81
CA GLU A 58 14.13 -0.57 -12.12
C GLU A 58 13.72 -0.21 -10.69
N ARG A 59 12.51 0.32 -10.50
CA ARG A 59 11.99 0.69 -9.18
C ARG A 59 11.80 -0.51 -8.26
N VAL A 60 11.26 -1.62 -8.78
CA VAL A 60 11.09 -2.87 -8.02
C VAL A 60 12.45 -3.43 -7.63
N SER A 61 13.43 -3.44 -8.54
CA SER A 61 14.80 -3.88 -8.24
C SER A 61 15.46 -3.06 -7.14
N VAL A 62 15.32 -1.73 -7.18
CA VAL A 62 15.81 -0.85 -6.10
C VAL A 62 15.08 -1.12 -4.77
N LEU A 63 13.78 -1.44 -4.81
CA LEU A 63 13.03 -1.76 -3.60
C LEU A 63 13.49 -3.08 -2.98
N ILE A 64 13.72 -4.10 -3.81
CA ILE A 64 14.28 -5.40 -3.42
C ILE A 64 15.68 -5.21 -2.83
N GLU A 65 16.55 -4.41 -3.47
CA GLU A 65 17.88 -4.12 -2.96
C GLU A 65 17.82 -3.38 -1.61
N ARG A 66 16.91 -2.44 -1.43
CA ARG A 66 16.73 -1.73 -0.15
C ARG A 66 16.21 -2.64 0.97
N LEU A 67 15.28 -3.53 0.65
CA LEU A 67 14.81 -4.54 1.60
C LEU A 67 15.93 -5.49 2.02
N HIS A 68 16.73 -5.97 1.06
CA HIS A 68 17.88 -6.83 1.36
C HIS A 68 19.02 -6.07 2.08
N ARG A 69 19.32 -4.82 1.72
CA ARG A 69 20.31 -4.00 2.45
C ARG A 69 19.89 -3.70 3.88
N GLN A 70 18.58 -3.58 4.16
CA GLN A 70 18.10 -3.44 5.54
C GLN A 70 18.46 -4.66 6.40
N ASP A 71 18.65 -5.84 5.80
CA ASP A 71 19.07 -7.06 6.50
C ASP A 71 20.60 -7.18 6.61
N GLU A 72 21.37 -6.65 5.64
CA GLU A 72 22.84 -6.74 5.64
C GLU A 72 23.58 -5.59 6.37
N GLU A 73 23.04 -4.37 6.35
CA GLU A 73 23.60 -3.24 7.11
C GLU A 73 23.15 -3.35 8.58
N GLY A 74 23.90 -4.20 9.30
CA GLY A 74 23.56 -4.72 10.61
C GLY A 74 23.00 -3.72 11.63
N ALA A 75 22.08 -4.26 12.44
CA ALA A 75 21.57 -3.85 13.75
C ALA A 75 21.07 -2.41 13.97
N ASP A 76 21.48 -1.39 13.22
CA ASP A 76 21.29 0.01 13.62
C ASP A 76 20.38 0.84 12.69
N GLY A 77 20.10 0.38 11.47
CA GLY A 77 19.32 1.17 10.48
C GLY A 77 18.10 0.50 9.85
N GLY A 78 18.04 -0.83 9.84
CA GLY A 78 17.00 -1.60 9.17
C GLY A 78 15.76 -1.87 10.04
N THR A 79 14.68 -2.34 9.42
CA THR A 79 13.46 -2.77 10.12
C THR A 79 13.78 -3.88 11.13
N LEU A 80 14.67 -4.82 10.79
CA LEU A 80 15.16 -5.85 11.71
C LEU A 80 15.97 -5.26 12.87
N GLY A 81 16.86 -4.30 12.62
CA GLY A 81 17.62 -3.61 13.65
C GLY A 81 16.73 -2.83 14.63
N PHE A 82 15.70 -2.16 14.09
CA PHE A 82 14.67 -1.50 14.89
C PHE A 82 13.91 -2.48 15.79
N VAL A 83 13.54 -3.66 15.26
CA VAL A 83 12.88 -4.73 16.04
C VAL A 83 13.79 -5.23 17.17
N GLU A 84 15.05 -5.55 16.86
CA GLU A 84 16.01 -6.04 17.85
C GLU A 84 16.29 -5.00 18.95
N GLN A 85 16.50 -3.74 18.56
CA GLN A 85 16.75 -2.65 19.50
C GLN A 85 15.53 -2.37 20.37
N THR A 86 14.32 -2.44 19.80
CA THR A 86 13.08 -2.28 20.56
C THR A 86 12.90 -3.41 21.57
N ASP A 87 13.16 -4.67 21.19
CA ASP A 87 13.08 -5.80 22.12
C ASP A 87 14.13 -5.67 23.26
N LYS A 88 15.36 -5.25 22.95
CA LYS A 88 16.39 -4.94 23.96
C LYS A 88 15.94 -3.86 24.95
N VAL A 89 15.43 -2.74 24.45
CA VAL A 89 14.94 -1.63 25.28
C VAL A 89 13.76 -2.06 26.16
N LEU A 90 12.83 -2.84 25.62
CA LEU A 90 11.70 -3.37 26.40
C LEU A 90 12.13 -4.38 27.45
N ASN A 91 13.09 -5.26 27.14
CA ASN A 91 13.65 -6.19 28.12
C ASN A 91 14.29 -5.42 29.28
N TYR A 92 15.10 -4.42 28.97
CA TYR A 92 15.69 -3.53 29.98
C TYR A 92 14.62 -2.80 30.80
N PHE A 93 13.59 -2.25 30.15
CA PHE A 93 12.50 -1.56 30.83
C PHE A 93 11.72 -2.49 31.77
N VAL A 94 11.37 -3.69 31.32
CA VAL A 94 10.68 -4.67 32.17
C VAL A 94 11.56 -5.09 33.34
N GLU A 95 12.85 -5.36 33.12
CA GLU A 95 13.79 -5.68 34.19
C GLU A 95 13.90 -4.53 35.21
N TYR A 96 13.98 -3.29 34.72
CA TYR A 96 14.01 -2.09 35.56
C TYR A 96 12.74 -1.96 36.43
N VAL A 97 11.56 -2.20 35.85
CA VAL A 97 10.28 -2.16 36.58
C VAL A 97 10.19 -3.30 37.60
N VAL A 98 10.61 -4.51 37.23
CA VAL A 98 10.64 -5.67 38.15
C VAL A 98 11.53 -5.38 39.35
N ASN A 99 12.74 -4.85 39.10
CA ASN A 99 13.68 -4.49 40.17
C ASN A 99 13.14 -3.34 41.04
N THR A 100 12.47 -2.35 40.43
CA THR A 100 11.83 -1.26 41.17
C THR A 100 10.69 -1.78 42.06
N SER A 101 9.86 -2.68 41.55
CA SER A 101 8.79 -3.33 42.33
C SER A 101 9.35 -4.13 43.52
N ALA A 102 10.44 -4.88 43.30
CA ALA A 102 11.12 -5.61 44.38
C ALA A 102 11.67 -4.65 45.47
N ASN A 103 12.27 -3.53 45.08
CA ASN A 103 12.74 -2.51 46.02
C ASN A 103 11.57 -1.84 46.77
N SER A 104 10.44 -1.59 46.11
CA SER A 104 9.23 -1.08 46.74
C SER A 104 8.69 -2.05 47.79
N MET A 105 8.68 -3.36 47.52
CA MET A 105 8.30 -4.38 48.50
C MET A 105 9.22 -4.39 49.72
N ALA A 106 10.54 -4.29 49.51
CA ALA A 106 11.50 -4.18 50.62
C ALA A 106 11.30 -2.89 51.45
N MET A 107 10.83 -1.81 50.82
CA MET A 107 10.50 -0.57 51.52
C MET A 107 9.25 -0.72 52.41
N VAL A 108 8.25 -1.50 51.97
CA VAL A 108 7.07 -1.83 52.80
C VAL A 108 7.47 -2.56 54.08
N GLU A 109 8.41 -3.51 54.01
CA GLU A 109 8.94 -4.20 55.20
C GLU A 109 9.57 -3.23 56.21
N ARG A 110 10.38 -2.27 55.71
CA ARG A 110 10.98 -1.23 56.58
C ARG A 110 9.95 -0.29 57.18
N ILE A 111 8.85 -0.04 56.46
CA ILE A 111 7.73 0.75 56.97
C ILE A 111 7.00 0.01 58.09
N ASP A 112 6.78 -1.29 57.94
CA ASP A 112 6.18 -2.12 58.99
C ASP A 112 7.06 -2.11 60.27
N ASP A 113 8.38 -2.15 60.13
CA ASP A 113 9.32 -1.95 61.25
C ASP A 113 9.16 -0.57 61.90
N MET A 114 9.03 0.50 61.12
CA MET A 114 8.78 1.85 61.65
C MET A 114 7.47 1.92 62.44
N VAL A 115 6.39 1.31 61.95
CA VAL A 115 5.10 1.24 62.67
C VAL A 115 5.28 0.51 64.01
N SER A 116 6.03 -0.59 64.02
CA SER A 116 6.36 -1.33 65.25
C SER A 116 7.13 -0.46 66.25
N HIS A 117 8.15 0.27 65.79
CA HIS A 117 8.91 1.20 66.63
C HIS A 117 8.06 2.34 67.20
N MET A 118 7.17 2.93 66.40
CA MET A 118 6.25 3.99 66.85
C MET A 118 5.24 3.46 67.87
N THR A 119 4.73 2.24 67.66
CA THR A 119 3.82 1.59 68.62
C THR A 119 4.52 1.32 69.95
N ARG A 120 5.78 0.87 69.91
CA ARG A 120 6.60 0.69 71.12
C ARG A 120 6.86 2.01 71.83
N ALA A 121 7.14 3.09 71.10
CA ALA A 121 7.32 4.42 71.68
C ALA A 121 6.03 4.90 72.36
N ASN A 122 4.86 4.69 71.74
CA ASN A 122 3.57 4.99 72.35
C ASN A 122 3.33 4.22 73.67
N ASN A 123 3.75 2.95 73.74
CA ASN A 123 3.69 2.16 74.98
C ASN A 123 4.60 2.73 76.08
N LEU A 124 5.82 3.17 75.74
CA LEU A 124 6.72 3.82 76.70
C LEU A 124 6.12 5.14 77.23
N LEU A 125 5.40 5.89 76.39
CA LEU A 125 4.67 7.09 76.84
C LEU A 125 3.52 6.74 77.79
N ASN A 126 2.88 5.57 77.66
CA ASN A 126 1.92 5.11 78.66
C ASN A 126 2.59 4.87 80.01
N ASP A 127 3.77 4.25 80.04
CA ASP A 127 4.52 4.04 81.29
C ASP A 127 4.94 5.37 81.93
N VAL A 128 5.39 6.34 81.12
CA VAL A 128 5.71 7.71 81.60
C VAL A 128 4.49 8.39 82.22
N LYS A 129 3.28 8.19 81.65
CA LYS A 129 2.04 8.74 82.22
C LYS A 129 1.76 8.15 83.60
N VAL A 130 1.88 6.84 83.73
CA VAL A 130 1.71 6.14 85.01
C VAL A 130 2.70 6.66 86.06
N ILE A 131 3.97 6.88 85.67
CA ILE A 131 4.99 7.43 86.57
C ILE A 131 4.66 8.88 86.97
N ALA A 132 4.21 9.71 86.03
CA ALA A 132 3.82 11.09 86.31
C ALA A 132 2.62 11.15 87.27
N ASP A 133 1.60 10.31 87.06
CA ASP A 133 0.42 10.21 87.93
C ASP A 133 0.78 9.73 89.35
N GLN A 134 1.65 8.72 89.46
CA GLN A 134 2.16 8.24 90.74
C GLN A 134 2.97 9.31 91.46
N THR A 135 3.81 10.06 90.74
CA THR A 135 4.61 11.16 91.29
C THR A 135 3.71 12.30 91.77
N ASN A 136 2.65 12.62 91.02
CA ASN A 136 1.65 13.61 91.40
C ASN A 136 0.93 13.22 92.69
N LEU A 137 0.53 11.94 92.81
CA LEU A 137 -0.09 11.39 94.03
C LEU A 137 0.87 11.40 95.23
N LEU A 138 2.13 11.03 95.04
CA LEU A 138 3.17 11.08 96.09
C LEU A 138 3.40 12.51 96.56
N ALA A 139 3.51 13.46 95.63
CA ALA A 139 3.69 14.88 95.93
C ALA A 139 2.48 15.46 96.67
N LEU A 140 1.26 15.07 96.29
CA LEU A 140 0.04 15.46 97.00
C LEU A 140 0.03 14.95 98.44
N ASN A 141 0.36 13.67 98.65
CA ASN A 141 0.45 13.09 99.98
C ASN A 141 1.51 13.79 100.84
N ALA A 142 2.67 14.12 100.26
CA ALA A 142 3.73 14.86 100.94
C ALA A 142 3.30 16.30 101.30
N ALA A 143 2.56 16.98 100.43
CA ALA A 143 2.02 18.31 100.72
C ALA A 143 1.01 18.28 101.87
N ILE A 144 0.14 17.25 101.93
CA ILE A 144 -0.81 17.04 103.03
C ILE A 144 -0.06 16.83 104.36
N GLU A 145 0.96 15.96 104.38
CA GLU A 145 1.71 15.68 105.61
C GLU A 145 2.55 16.88 106.05
N ALA A 146 3.11 17.64 105.10
CA ALA A 146 3.81 18.89 105.39
C ALA A 146 2.89 19.95 106.01
N ALA A 147 1.64 20.06 105.55
CA ALA A 147 0.63 20.92 106.18
C ALA A 147 0.27 20.45 107.60
N ARG A 148 0.24 19.12 107.82
CA ARG A 148 -0.05 18.51 109.11
C ARG A 148 1.04 18.77 110.16
N ALA A 149 2.30 18.89 109.73
CA ALA A 149 3.45 19.23 110.58
C ALA A 149 3.54 20.72 110.96
N GLY A 150 2.63 21.57 110.45
CA GLY A 150 2.58 23.00 110.78
C GLY A 150 3.85 23.76 110.37
N ASP A 151 4.38 24.60 111.25
CA ASP A 151 5.54 25.46 110.97
C ASP A 151 6.82 24.67 110.63
N ALA A 152 6.99 23.46 111.18
CA ALA A 152 8.13 22.59 110.90
C ALA A 152 8.09 21.99 109.47
N GLY A 153 6.90 21.91 108.85
CA GLY A 153 6.69 21.34 107.52
C GLY A 153 6.77 22.33 106.36
N ARG A 154 6.91 23.65 106.63
CA ARG A 154 6.84 24.70 105.59
C ARG A 154 7.81 24.50 104.43
N GLY A 155 9.04 24.07 104.70
CA GLY A 155 10.03 23.80 103.65
C GLY A 155 9.66 22.60 102.78
N PHE A 156 9.13 21.53 103.40
CA PHE A 156 8.66 20.34 102.69
C PHE A 156 7.41 20.62 101.83
N ALA A 157 6.52 21.49 102.29
CA ALA A 157 5.33 21.89 101.53
C ALA A 157 5.70 22.55 100.20
N VAL A 158 6.71 23.44 100.20
CA VAL A 158 7.18 24.10 98.97
C VAL A 158 7.78 23.10 97.98
N VAL A 159 8.59 22.16 98.47
CA VAL A 159 9.18 21.10 97.61
C VAL A 159 8.08 20.19 97.05
N ALA A 160 7.12 19.78 97.88
CA ALA A 160 6.01 18.93 97.45
C ALA A 160 5.16 19.59 96.36
N ASP A 161 4.84 20.88 96.50
CA ASP A 161 4.11 21.63 95.46
C ASP A 161 4.90 21.75 94.15
N GLU A 162 6.22 21.93 94.21
CA GLU A 162 7.06 22.01 93.02
C GLU A 162 7.16 20.67 92.30
N VAL A 163 7.32 19.57 93.04
CA VAL A 163 7.26 18.20 92.48
C VAL A 163 5.89 17.94 91.86
N ARG A 164 4.80 18.39 92.50
CA ARG A 164 3.44 18.26 91.95
C ARG A 164 3.29 19.01 90.63
N LYS A 165 3.74 20.26 90.55
CA LYS A 165 3.72 21.03 89.29
C LYS A 165 4.56 20.36 88.20
N LEU A 166 5.73 19.82 88.54
CA LEU A 166 6.61 19.14 87.60
C LEU A 166 5.96 17.86 87.06
N SER A 167 5.26 17.10 87.89
CA SER A 167 4.52 15.90 87.47
C SER A 167 3.38 16.23 86.50
N LEU A 168 2.56 17.25 86.80
CA LEU A 168 1.48 17.72 85.91
C LEU A 168 2.01 18.29 84.59
N ARG A 169 3.17 18.95 84.61
CA ARG A 169 3.84 19.43 83.40
C ARG A 169 4.38 18.27 82.57
N SER A 170 4.92 17.24 83.22
CA SER A 170 5.41 16.02 82.56
C SER A 170 4.27 15.26 81.89
N ASP A 171 3.10 15.18 82.53
CA ASP A 171 1.92 14.54 81.94
C ASP A 171 1.41 15.27 80.70
N ARG A 172 1.31 16.60 80.74
CA ARG A 172 0.96 17.41 79.56
C ARG A 172 1.97 17.24 78.42
N PHE A 173 3.26 17.31 78.71
CA PHE A 173 4.29 17.11 77.70
C PHE A 173 4.24 15.70 77.10
N ASN A 174 3.91 14.69 77.91
CA ASN A 174 3.72 13.33 77.46
C ASN A 174 2.53 13.18 76.50
N ASP A 175 1.40 13.85 76.77
CA ASP A 175 0.24 13.88 75.88
C ASP A 175 0.58 14.58 74.54
N GLU A 176 1.34 15.67 74.55
CA GLU A 176 1.83 16.34 73.33
C GLU A 176 2.72 15.42 72.47
N ILE A 177 3.65 14.66 73.08
CA ILE A 177 4.46 13.67 72.33
C ILE A 177 3.56 12.59 71.73
N ARG A 178 2.53 12.16 72.48
CA ARG A 178 1.61 11.11 72.05
C ARG A 178 0.82 11.51 70.80
N GLU A 179 0.41 12.78 70.72
CA GLU A 179 -0.20 13.36 69.52
C GLU A 179 0.74 13.29 68.31
N VAL A 180 2.00 13.71 68.48
CA VAL A 180 3.01 13.66 67.40
C VAL A 180 3.27 12.23 66.92
N ILE A 181 3.34 11.25 67.83
CA ILE A 181 3.47 9.84 67.46
C ILE A 181 2.23 9.35 66.70
N GLY A 182 1.03 9.72 67.15
CA GLY A 182 -0.22 9.37 66.47
C GLY A 182 -0.27 9.89 65.02
N CYS A 183 0.10 11.16 64.82
CA CYS A 183 0.23 11.74 63.48
C CYS A 183 1.29 11.01 62.64
N SER A 184 2.44 10.69 63.23
CA SER A 184 3.53 9.97 62.54
C SER A 184 3.09 8.58 62.07
N ILE A 185 2.34 7.83 62.90
CA ILE A 185 1.78 6.53 62.52
C ILE A 185 0.81 6.68 61.35
N ALA A 186 -0.06 7.70 61.37
CA ALA A 186 -1.00 7.95 60.29
C ALA A 186 -0.30 8.25 58.96
N ASP A 187 0.78 9.04 58.98
CA ASP A 187 1.54 9.38 57.78
C ASP A 187 2.37 8.21 57.25
N ILE A 188 2.95 7.39 58.14
CA ILE A 188 3.63 6.14 57.77
C ILE A 188 2.66 5.15 57.10
N ASN A 189 1.44 5.03 57.61
CA ASN A 189 0.42 4.16 57.01
C ASN A 189 0.00 4.63 55.61
N LYS A 190 -0.12 5.94 55.37
CA LYS A 190 -0.36 6.47 54.02
C LYS A 190 0.81 6.17 53.08
N ALA A 191 2.05 6.32 53.55
CA ALA A 191 3.24 5.98 52.77
C ALA A 191 3.26 4.49 52.38
N ARG A 192 2.84 3.61 53.30
CA ARG A 192 2.70 2.17 53.07
C ARG A 192 1.74 1.86 51.91
N GLU A 193 0.57 2.49 51.90
CA GLU A 193 -0.45 2.30 50.88
C GLU A 193 0.07 2.72 49.49
N ILE A 194 0.64 3.93 49.40
CA ILE A 194 1.19 4.46 48.14
C ILE A 194 2.27 3.55 47.55
N ILE A 195 3.20 3.06 48.38
CA ILE A 195 4.29 2.20 47.92
C ILE A 195 3.78 0.81 47.52
N SER A 196 2.80 0.28 48.26
CA SER A 196 2.17 -1.00 47.93
C SER A 196 1.47 -0.95 46.57
N ASP A 197 0.73 0.12 46.29
CA ASP A 197 0.03 0.30 45.02
C ASP A 197 1.02 0.43 43.85
N LEU A 198 2.09 1.19 44.04
CA LEU A 198 3.16 1.38 43.05
C LEU A 198 3.82 0.04 42.67
N ALA A 199 4.11 -0.81 43.66
CA ALA A 199 4.74 -2.10 43.42
C ALA A 199 3.87 -3.04 42.56
N SER A 200 2.55 -3.03 42.75
CA SER A 200 1.63 -3.96 42.09
C SER A 200 1.17 -3.50 40.70
N GLN A 201 0.95 -2.20 40.48
CA GLN A 201 0.41 -1.71 39.21
C GLN A 201 1.48 -1.65 38.12
N ASP A 202 2.67 -1.14 38.45
CA ASP A 202 3.75 -0.92 37.47
C ASP A 202 4.18 -2.24 36.81
N MET A 203 4.24 -3.33 37.57
CA MET A 203 4.69 -4.63 37.07
C MET A 203 3.75 -5.23 36.02
N ASN A 204 2.44 -5.27 36.30
CA ASN A 204 1.46 -5.80 35.36
C ASN A 204 1.41 -4.96 34.09
N PHE A 205 1.43 -3.63 34.24
CA PHE A 205 1.42 -2.72 33.11
C PHE A 205 2.65 -2.89 32.21
N ALA A 206 3.85 -3.01 32.79
CA ALA A 206 5.08 -3.20 32.03
C ALA A 206 5.10 -4.54 31.26
N ILE A 207 4.66 -5.63 31.89
CA ILE A 207 4.59 -6.95 31.25
C ILE A 207 3.58 -6.95 30.10
N GLN A 208 2.38 -6.38 30.30
CA GLN A 208 1.38 -6.27 29.25
C GLN A 208 1.85 -5.39 28.08
N SER A 209 2.49 -4.26 28.38
CA SER A 209 3.05 -3.36 27.37
C SER A 209 4.12 -4.07 26.53
N LYS A 210 5.01 -4.85 27.17
CA LYS A 210 5.99 -5.67 26.45
C LYS A 210 5.31 -6.68 25.51
N GLN A 211 4.30 -7.40 25.99
CA GLN A 211 3.57 -8.37 25.16
C GLN A 211 2.91 -7.72 23.94
N GLN A 212 2.29 -6.55 24.12
CA GLN A 212 1.66 -5.81 23.01
C GLN A 212 2.69 -5.37 21.98
N VAL A 213 3.84 -4.84 22.42
CA VAL A 213 4.88 -4.43 21.47
C VAL A 213 5.49 -5.65 20.78
N GLN A 214 5.72 -6.76 21.47
CA GLN A 214 6.21 -8.00 20.83
C GLN A 214 5.26 -8.53 19.75
N GLN A 215 3.94 -8.46 19.97
CA GLN A 215 2.96 -8.79 18.92
C GLN A 215 3.05 -7.85 17.72
N MET A 216 3.19 -6.54 17.97
CA MET A 216 3.33 -5.55 16.91
C MET A 216 4.62 -5.77 16.10
N LEU A 217 5.74 -6.07 16.76
CA LEU A 217 7.01 -6.38 16.10
C LEU A 217 6.90 -7.62 15.22
N GLY A 218 6.27 -8.70 15.72
CA GLY A 218 6.00 -9.88 14.90
C GLY A 218 5.09 -9.62 13.69
N HIS A 219 4.15 -8.66 13.81
CA HIS A 219 3.33 -8.24 12.67
C HIS A 219 4.15 -7.49 11.61
N ILE A 220 5.12 -6.66 12.02
CA ILE A 220 6.04 -5.97 11.10
C ILE A 220 6.91 -6.96 10.34
N GLU A 221 7.45 -7.99 11.01
CA GLU A 221 8.19 -9.07 10.35
C GLU A 221 7.33 -9.80 9.31
N GLY A 222 6.06 -10.08 9.65
CA GLY A 222 5.11 -10.69 8.72
C GLY A 222 4.83 -9.81 7.49
N LEU A 223 4.65 -8.50 7.69
CA LEU A 223 4.44 -7.53 6.61
C LEU A 223 5.64 -7.46 5.65
N ASN A 224 6.87 -7.54 6.15
CA ASN A 224 8.06 -7.56 5.28
C ASN A 224 8.05 -8.79 4.36
N GLY A 225 7.68 -9.96 4.89
CA GLY A 225 7.55 -11.17 4.07
C GLY A 225 6.40 -11.11 3.05
N GLU A 226 5.33 -10.37 3.33
CA GLU A 226 4.27 -10.11 2.34
C GLU A 226 4.72 -9.14 1.25
N ILE A 227 5.48 -8.10 1.61
CA ILE A 227 6.06 -7.16 0.66
C ILE A 227 7.02 -7.86 -0.31
N GLU A 228 7.88 -8.75 0.19
CA GLU A 228 8.80 -9.53 -0.64
C GLU A 228 8.05 -10.36 -1.70
N LYS A 229 7.01 -11.09 -1.29
CA LYS A 229 6.14 -11.85 -2.20
C LYS A 229 5.45 -10.96 -3.23
N ALA A 230 4.96 -9.80 -2.81
CA ALA A 230 4.31 -8.85 -3.71
C ALA A 230 5.29 -8.28 -4.75
N LEU A 231 6.56 -8.06 -4.38
CA LEU A 231 7.59 -7.61 -5.31
C LEU A 231 7.96 -8.69 -6.33
N ASP A 232 8.05 -9.95 -5.91
CA ASP A 232 8.25 -11.07 -6.81
C ASP A 232 7.10 -11.22 -7.83
N GLU A 233 5.86 -11.06 -7.36
CA GLU A 233 4.68 -11.08 -8.24
C GLU A 233 4.69 -9.90 -9.22
N LEU A 234 5.03 -8.69 -8.76
CA LEU A 234 5.18 -7.51 -9.62
C LEU A 234 6.25 -7.70 -10.70
N ASN A 235 7.38 -8.34 -10.37
CA ASN A 235 8.42 -8.66 -11.34
C ASN A 235 7.91 -9.64 -12.40
N ARG A 236 7.21 -10.71 -12.00
CA ARG A 236 6.61 -11.67 -12.93
C ARG A 236 5.60 -10.99 -13.87
N ILE A 237 4.72 -10.15 -13.34
CA ILE A 237 3.75 -9.39 -14.14
C ILE A 237 4.48 -8.47 -15.13
N GLY A 238 5.58 -7.82 -14.71
CA GLY A 238 6.41 -7.00 -15.60
C GLY A 238 6.93 -7.79 -16.80
N THR A 239 7.54 -8.95 -16.57
CA THR A 239 8.04 -9.83 -17.64
C THR A 239 6.92 -10.32 -18.57
N ASP A 240 5.75 -10.64 -18.02
CA ASP A 240 4.59 -11.04 -18.83
C ASP A 240 4.08 -9.91 -19.73
N ILE A 241 4.05 -8.67 -19.22
CA ILE A 241 3.67 -7.50 -20.03
C ILE A 241 4.70 -7.27 -21.13
N GLU A 242 6.00 -7.36 -20.84
CA GLU A 242 7.06 -7.22 -21.86
C GLU A 242 6.87 -8.23 -23.01
N ARG A 243 6.60 -9.49 -22.67
CA ARG A 243 6.31 -10.53 -23.66
C ARG A 243 5.06 -10.20 -24.48
N LEU A 244 3.96 -9.81 -23.83
CA LEU A 244 2.71 -9.44 -24.52
C LEU A 244 2.88 -8.22 -25.42
N VAL A 245 3.66 -7.22 -25.00
CA VAL A 245 3.99 -6.06 -25.82
C VAL A 245 4.82 -6.47 -27.03
N GLY A 246 5.82 -7.33 -26.85
CA GLY A 246 6.59 -7.90 -27.96
C GLY A 246 5.71 -8.64 -28.97
N ASP A 247 4.78 -9.47 -28.50
CA ASP A 247 3.81 -10.19 -29.33
C ASP A 247 2.88 -9.22 -30.10
N ALA A 248 2.42 -8.17 -29.44
CA ALA A 248 1.55 -7.16 -30.03
C ALA A 248 2.27 -6.32 -31.10
N VAL A 249 3.52 -5.91 -30.84
CA VAL A 249 4.35 -5.20 -31.82
C VAL A 249 4.63 -6.07 -33.04
N ARG A 250 4.91 -7.37 -32.86
CA ARG A 250 5.01 -8.32 -33.98
C ARG A 250 3.71 -8.39 -34.79
N SER A 251 2.57 -8.39 -34.11
CA SER A 251 1.26 -8.40 -34.76
C SER A 251 0.99 -7.11 -35.57
N LEU A 252 1.60 -5.97 -35.25
CA LEU A 252 1.44 -4.76 -36.07
C LEU A 252 1.97 -4.91 -37.51
N GLN A 253 2.72 -5.97 -37.84
CA GLN A 253 3.05 -6.34 -39.22
C GLN A 253 1.82 -6.60 -40.10
N PHE A 254 0.62 -6.80 -39.51
CA PHE A 254 -0.64 -6.83 -40.28
C PHE A 254 -0.91 -5.54 -41.05
N GLU A 255 -0.38 -4.38 -40.63
CA GLU A 255 -0.52 -3.11 -41.37
C GLU A 255 0.04 -3.24 -42.79
N ASP A 256 1.25 -3.79 -42.93
CA ASP A 256 1.93 -3.90 -44.23
C ASP A 256 1.15 -4.84 -45.17
N ILE A 257 0.59 -5.93 -44.63
CA ILE A 257 -0.26 -6.86 -45.39
C ILE A 257 -1.56 -6.17 -45.84
N VAL A 258 -2.24 -5.44 -44.96
CA VAL A 258 -3.48 -4.74 -45.30
C VAL A 258 -3.21 -3.64 -46.33
N ARG A 259 -2.10 -2.92 -46.19
CA ARG A 259 -1.65 -1.91 -47.15
C ARG A 259 -1.42 -2.54 -48.52
N GLN A 260 -0.64 -3.62 -48.60
CA GLN A 260 -0.37 -4.34 -49.85
C GLN A 260 -1.67 -4.86 -50.51
N LEU A 261 -2.59 -5.43 -49.72
CA LEU A 261 -3.86 -5.93 -50.23
C LEU A 261 -4.75 -4.82 -50.77
N ALA A 262 -4.77 -3.66 -50.12
CA ALA A 262 -5.51 -2.49 -50.58
C ALA A 262 -4.86 -1.87 -51.83
N GLU A 263 -3.53 -1.76 -51.91
CA GLU A 263 -2.82 -1.31 -53.12
C GLU A 263 -3.11 -2.24 -54.32
N HIS A 264 -3.07 -3.56 -54.09
CA HIS A 264 -3.43 -4.56 -55.10
C HIS A 264 -4.90 -4.45 -55.54
N SER A 265 -5.82 -4.24 -54.59
CA SER A 265 -7.25 -4.07 -54.88
C SER A 265 -7.53 -2.80 -55.68
N THR A 266 -6.86 -1.69 -55.36
CA THR A 266 -6.91 -0.45 -56.14
C THR A 266 -6.38 -0.65 -57.56
N GLY A 267 -5.27 -1.38 -57.72
CA GLY A 267 -4.74 -1.75 -59.04
C GLY A 267 -5.73 -2.55 -59.87
N ASN A 268 -6.41 -3.53 -59.26
CA ASN A 268 -7.45 -4.33 -59.90
C ASN A 268 -8.66 -3.49 -60.34
N LEU A 269 -9.10 -2.55 -59.50
CA LEU A 269 -10.20 -1.63 -59.84
C LEU A 269 -9.84 -0.71 -61.00
N GLN A 270 -8.62 -0.13 -61.01
CA GLN A 270 -8.15 0.70 -62.12
C GLN A 270 -8.08 -0.09 -63.43
N GLN A 271 -7.67 -1.36 -63.36
CA GLN A 271 -7.63 -2.22 -64.54
C GLN A 271 -9.05 -2.57 -65.03
N LEU A 272 -9.98 -2.86 -64.13
CA LEU A 272 -11.40 -3.11 -64.47
C LEU A 272 -12.02 -1.87 -65.12
N GLN A 273 -11.78 -0.67 -64.57
CA GLN A 273 -12.21 0.59 -65.18
C GLN A 273 -11.64 0.74 -66.60
N ARG A 274 -10.34 0.54 -66.82
CA ARG A 274 -9.74 0.64 -68.16
C ARG A 274 -10.38 -0.33 -69.15
N LEU A 275 -10.60 -1.58 -68.76
CA LEU A 275 -11.24 -2.59 -69.62
C LEU A 275 -12.69 -2.20 -69.95
N MET A 276 -13.42 -1.68 -68.97
CA MET A 276 -14.81 -1.24 -69.17
C MET A 276 -14.89 0.03 -70.01
N THR A 277 -13.98 0.98 -69.86
CA THR A 277 -13.88 2.16 -70.73
C THR A 277 -13.52 1.74 -72.16
N GLU A 278 -12.61 0.78 -72.35
CA GLU A 278 -12.28 0.25 -73.67
C GLU A 278 -13.48 -0.47 -74.31
N PHE A 279 -14.26 -1.22 -73.51
CA PHE A 279 -15.46 -1.91 -73.97
C PHE A 279 -16.61 -0.95 -74.29
N CYS A 280 -16.88 0.05 -73.45
CA CYS A 280 -17.93 1.05 -73.70
C CYS A 280 -17.54 2.03 -74.81
N GLY A 281 -16.25 2.36 -74.96
CA GLY A 281 -15.77 3.25 -76.02
C GLY A 281 -15.63 2.57 -77.38
N GLY A 282 -15.05 1.37 -77.44
CA GLY A 282 -14.82 0.65 -78.70
C GLY A 282 -15.96 -0.31 -79.07
N GLY A 283 -16.50 -1.03 -78.08
CA GLY A 283 -17.53 -2.03 -78.33
C GLY A 283 -18.89 -1.46 -78.71
N VAL A 284 -19.22 -0.26 -78.21
CA VAL A 284 -20.46 0.44 -78.58
C VAL A 284 -20.36 1.02 -79.99
N VAL A 285 -19.17 1.44 -80.42
CA VAL A 285 -18.90 1.82 -81.82
C VAL A 285 -19.04 0.61 -82.75
N ASP A 286 -18.55 -0.56 -82.35
CA ASP A 286 -18.76 -1.81 -83.09
C ASP A 286 -20.25 -2.18 -83.18
N LEU A 287 -21.00 -2.04 -82.07
CA LEU A 287 -22.46 -2.27 -82.03
C LEU A 287 -23.26 -1.22 -82.82
N ARG A 288 -22.74 0.01 -82.97
CA ARG A 288 -23.37 1.10 -83.72
C ARG A 288 -23.46 0.81 -85.21
N HIS A 289 -22.42 0.18 -85.77
CA HIS A 289 -22.40 -0.24 -87.18
C HIS A 289 -23.34 -1.42 -87.46
N LEU A 290 -23.59 -2.29 -86.47
CA LEU A 290 -24.60 -3.38 -86.57
C LEU A 290 -26.02 -2.84 -86.80
N ALA A 291 -26.33 -1.67 -86.25
CA ALA A 291 -27.65 -1.04 -86.37
C ALA A 291 -27.87 -0.33 -87.72
N GLU A 292 -26.83 -0.15 -88.55
CA GLU A 292 -26.88 0.55 -89.85
C GLU A 292 -27.25 -0.35 -91.04
N GLY A 293 -27.61 -1.62 -90.79
CA GLY A 293 -28.14 -2.53 -91.82
C GLY A 293 -27.11 -3.38 -92.55
N GLU A 294 -25.94 -3.63 -91.94
CA GLU A 294 -24.97 -4.62 -92.43
C GLU A 294 -25.57 -6.04 -92.47
N ALA A 295 -25.07 -6.90 -93.36
CA ALA A 295 -25.56 -8.28 -93.51
C ALA A 295 -25.43 -9.07 -92.18
N ALA A 296 -26.37 -9.99 -91.94
CA ALA A 296 -26.42 -10.81 -90.71
C ALA A 296 -25.10 -11.57 -90.39
N GLU A 297 -24.29 -11.84 -91.42
CA GLU A 297 -22.99 -12.52 -91.31
C GLU A 297 -21.86 -11.59 -90.80
N GLU A 298 -21.77 -10.35 -91.29
CA GLU A 298 -20.78 -9.37 -90.81
C GLU A 298 -21.07 -8.92 -89.39
N THR A 299 -22.36 -8.79 -89.07
CA THR A 299 -22.82 -8.47 -87.72
C THR A 299 -22.49 -9.58 -86.72
N ALA A 300 -22.67 -10.85 -87.10
CA ALA A 300 -22.27 -11.99 -86.29
C ALA A 300 -20.74 -12.08 -86.10
N ALA A 301 -19.96 -11.78 -87.15
CA ALA A 301 -18.49 -11.81 -87.09
C ALA A 301 -17.93 -10.74 -86.13
N ARG A 302 -18.48 -9.52 -86.14
CA ARG A 302 -18.05 -8.45 -85.24
C ARG A 302 -18.48 -8.68 -83.79
N LEU A 303 -19.68 -9.21 -83.56
CA LEU A 303 -20.10 -9.65 -82.22
C LEU A 303 -19.21 -10.78 -81.68
N ALA A 304 -18.80 -11.72 -82.54
CA ALA A 304 -17.86 -12.77 -82.16
C ALA A 304 -16.49 -12.21 -81.79
N GLU A 305 -15.97 -11.22 -82.52
CA GLU A 305 -14.70 -10.57 -82.18
C GLU A 305 -14.79 -9.77 -80.87
N LEU A 306 -15.89 -9.05 -80.64
CA LEU A 306 -16.15 -8.37 -79.38
C LEU A 306 -16.22 -9.37 -78.21
N SER A 307 -16.97 -10.47 -78.37
CA SER A 307 -17.05 -11.53 -77.38
C SER A 307 -15.69 -12.14 -77.09
N ARG A 308 -14.86 -12.36 -78.12
CA ARG A 308 -13.51 -12.89 -77.98
C ARG A 308 -12.58 -11.93 -77.23
N ARG A 309 -12.69 -10.62 -77.49
CA ARG A 309 -11.95 -9.58 -76.76
C ARG A 309 -12.34 -9.55 -75.28
N VAL A 310 -13.64 -9.61 -74.96
CA VAL A 310 -14.13 -9.70 -73.56
C VAL A 310 -13.65 -10.98 -72.89
N GLU A 311 -13.69 -12.11 -73.58
CA GLU A 311 -13.22 -13.39 -73.06
C GLU A 311 -11.71 -13.37 -72.80
N GLN A 312 -10.91 -12.81 -73.71
CA GLN A 312 -9.47 -12.62 -73.51
C GLN A 312 -9.16 -11.67 -72.35
N ALA A 313 -9.88 -10.56 -72.22
CA ALA A 313 -9.75 -9.64 -71.08
C ALA A 313 -10.12 -10.33 -69.75
N GLY A 314 -11.19 -11.13 -69.74
CA GLY A 314 -11.61 -11.92 -68.57
C GLY A 314 -10.60 -13.01 -68.19
N LEU A 315 -9.95 -13.65 -69.16
CA LEU A 315 -8.89 -14.63 -68.94
C LEU A 315 -7.61 -13.97 -68.40
N GLN A 316 -7.21 -12.81 -68.94
CA GLN A 316 -6.09 -12.02 -68.43
C GLN A 316 -6.33 -11.53 -67.00
N TRP A 317 -7.58 -11.17 -66.67
CA TRP A 317 -7.99 -10.82 -65.32
C TRP A 317 -7.89 -12.01 -64.37
N LYS A 318 -8.45 -13.18 -64.72
CA LYS A 318 -8.35 -14.40 -63.90
C LYS A 318 -6.91 -14.85 -63.66
N ALA A 319 -6.03 -14.70 -64.66
CA ALA A 319 -4.61 -15.05 -64.54
C ALA A 319 -3.84 -14.12 -63.59
N ARG A 320 -4.25 -12.85 -63.44
CA ARG A 320 -3.61 -11.86 -62.56
C ARG A 320 -4.26 -11.73 -61.19
N ALA A 321 -5.57 -11.95 -61.08
CA ALA A 321 -6.28 -11.97 -59.80
C ALA A 321 -5.76 -13.06 -58.84
N GLY A 322 -5.05 -14.07 -59.36
CA GLY A 322 -4.34 -15.09 -58.57
C GLY A 322 -2.94 -14.68 -58.06
N GLY A 323 -2.56 -13.39 -58.12
CA GLY A 323 -1.27 -12.84 -57.64
C GLY A 323 -1.14 -12.74 -56.11
N PRO A 324 0.08 -12.54 -55.59
CA PRO A 324 0.65 -13.27 -54.46
C PRO A 324 0.21 -12.71 -53.10
N VAL A 325 -0.82 -13.29 -52.49
CA VAL A 325 -1.01 -13.15 -51.04
C VAL A 325 -1.21 -14.54 -50.45
N VAL A 326 -0.15 -15.34 -50.49
CA VAL A 326 -0.07 -16.61 -49.75
C VAL A 326 1.14 -16.52 -48.83
N GLN A 327 1.07 -15.62 -47.86
CA GLN A 327 1.69 -15.87 -46.56
C GLN A 327 0.58 -16.39 -45.66
N GLN A 328 0.35 -17.70 -45.72
CA GLN A 328 -0.61 -18.40 -44.86
C GLN A 328 -0.04 -18.72 -43.47
N ASN A 329 1.23 -18.39 -43.20
CA ASN A 329 1.81 -18.59 -41.88
C ASN A 329 2.85 -17.51 -41.54
N MET A 330 2.61 -16.82 -40.43
CA MET A 330 3.51 -15.85 -39.80
C MET A 330 4.37 -16.56 -38.73
N ASP A 331 5.32 -17.40 -39.12
CA ASP A 331 6.43 -17.69 -38.21
C ASP A 331 7.42 -16.53 -38.34
N ALA A 332 7.24 -15.54 -37.48
CA ALA A 332 8.13 -14.40 -37.35
C ALA A 332 9.48 -14.91 -36.81
N GLY A 333 10.54 -14.79 -37.62
CA GLY A 333 11.91 -14.91 -37.13
C GLY A 333 12.15 -13.90 -35.99
N ASP A 334 12.97 -14.29 -35.03
CA ASP A 334 13.31 -13.49 -33.86
C ASP A 334 13.71 -12.06 -34.28
N VAL A 335 12.95 -11.09 -33.80
CA VAL A 335 13.35 -9.69 -33.85
C VAL A 335 14.15 -9.43 -32.58
N GLU A 336 15.46 -9.26 -32.71
CA GLU A 336 16.27 -8.67 -31.65
C GLU A 336 15.74 -7.25 -31.40
N LEU A 337 15.00 -7.11 -30.30
CA LEU A 337 14.69 -5.81 -29.71
C LEU A 337 15.98 -5.31 -29.07
N PHE A 338 16.59 -4.28 -29.67
CA PHE A 338 17.70 -3.53 -29.08
C PHE A 338 17.26 -2.75 -27.83
#